data_AF-A0A7S2HFN5-F1
#
_entry.id   AF-A0A7S2HFN5-F1
#
_cell.length_a   1.000
_cell.length_b   1.000
_cell.length_c   1.000
_cell.angle_alpha   90.00
_cell.angle_beta   90.00
_cell.angle_gamma   90.00
#
_symmetry.space_group_name_H-M   'P 1'
#
loop_
_entity.id
_entity.type
_entity.pdbx_description
1 polymer ?
#
loop_
_entity_poly.entity_id
_entity_poly.type
_entity_poly.pdbx_seq_one_letter_code
_entity_poly.pdbx_strand_id
1 'polypeptide(L)'
;FAYATSQFVGAFLGALVVTLDYVAFKGGDALSNFYCTAPAAGVSWANAFTDETVGTALLLLLILSIPSSQERPAKSTVAGWVGLGVFGIGNAFGRQSGY
;
A
#
# COMPACT_ATOMS: atom_id res chain seq x y z
N PHE A 1 -11.39 4.01 16.34
CA PHE A 1 -12.42 4.10 15.28
C PHE A 1 -12.20 5.30 14.37
N ALA A 2 -12.14 6.54 14.92
CA ALA A 2 -11.94 7.77 14.13
C ALA A 2 -10.77 7.70 13.12
N TYR A 3 -9.60 7.18 13.53
CA TYR A 3 -8.44 7.01 12.63
C TYR A 3 -8.76 6.16 11.39
N ALA A 4 -9.37 4.98 11.57
CA ALA A 4 -9.68 4.07 10.47
C ALA A 4 -10.74 4.67 9.53
N THR A 5 -11.77 5.31 10.07
CA THR A 5 -12.78 6.00 9.26
C THR A 5 -12.18 7.14 8.45
N SER A 6 -11.32 7.97 9.06
CA SER A 6 -10.66 9.07 8.34
C SER A 6 -9.73 8.56 7.24
N GLN A 7 -8.97 7.48 7.48
CA GLN A 7 -8.13 6.86 6.46
C GLN A 7 -8.96 6.29 5.31
N PHE A 8 -10.06 5.61 5.62
CA PHE A 8 -10.98 5.07 4.61
C PHE A 8 -11.59 6.17 3.74
N VAL A 9 -12.10 7.25 4.35
CA VAL A 9 -12.65 8.40 3.62
C VAL A 9 -11.56 9.08 2.78
N GLY A 10 -10.35 9.25 3.32
CA GLY A 10 -9.22 9.81 2.59
C GLY A 10 -8.84 8.98 1.35
N ALA A 11 -8.80 7.65 1.47
CA ALA A 11 -8.53 6.74 0.36
C ALA A 11 -9.63 6.83 -0.72
N PHE A 12 -10.90 6.86 -0.33
CA PHE A 12 -12.04 7.02 -1.25
C PHE A 12 -11.96 8.34 -2.04
N LEU A 13 -11.68 9.45 -1.34
CA LEU A 13 -11.53 10.76 -1.99
C LEU A 13 -10.31 10.80 -2.91
N GLY A 14 -9.20 10.16 -2.54
CA GLY A 14 -8.03 10.00 -3.41
C GLY A 14 -8.37 9.26 -4.70
N ALA A 15 -9.09 8.15 -4.61
CA ALA A 15 -9.57 7.40 -5.78
C ALA A 15 -10.51 8.23 -6.67
N LEU A 16 -11.39 9.05 -6.08
CA LEU A 16 -12.27 9.97 -6.82
C LEU A 16 -11.48 10.99 -7.64
N VAL A 17 -10.44 11.59 -7.06
CA VAL A 17 -9.58 12.56 -7.76
C VAL A 17 -8.90 11.90 -8.97
N VAL A 18 -8.35 10.69 -8.79
CA VAL A 18 -7.73 9.92 -9.89
C VAL A 18 -8.77 9.60 -10.98
N THR A 19 -10.00 9.25 -10.59
CA THR A 19 -11.08 8.97 -11.55
C THR A 19 -11.45 10.19 -12.38
N LEU A 20 -11.54 11.36 -11.74
CA LEU A 20 -11.84 12.61 -12.44
C LEU A 20 -10.77 12.91 -13.49
N ASP A 21 -9.50 12.78 -13.15
CA ASP A 21 -8.38 13.05 -14.06
C ASP A 21 -8.28 12.02 -15.20
N TYR A 22 -8.21 10.73 -14.86
CA TYR A 22 -7.86 9.67 -15.83
C TYR A 22 -9.04 9.08 -16.59
N VAL A 23 -10.26 9.23 -16.09
CA VAL A 23 -11.47 8.66 -16.72
C VAL A 23 -12.37 9.78 -17.21
N ALA A 24 -12.84 10.66 -16.31
CA ALA A 24 -13.88 11.64 -16.66
C ALA A 24 -13.37 12.76 -17.58
N PHE A 25 -12.22 13.37 -17.26
CA PHE A 25 -11.68 14.50 -18.04
C PHE A 25 -10.83 14.05 -19.22
N LYS A 26 -10.08 12.96 -19.07
CA LYS A 26 -9.27 12.41 -20.16
C LYS A 26 -10.09 11.63 -21.19
N GLY A 27 -11.28 11.13 -20.83
CA GLY A 27 -12.10 10.27 -21.69
C GLY A 27 -11.52 8.85 -21.87
N GLY A 28 -10.76 8.37 -20.88
CA GLY A 28 -10.13 7.04 -20.91
C GLY A 28 -11.06 5.92 -20.45
N ASP A 29 -10.68 4.67 -20.76
CA ASP A 29 -11.41 3.49 -20.29
C ASP A 29 -11.32 3.33 -18.76
N ALA A 30 -12.43 2.95 -18.13
CA ALA A 30 -12.48 2.61 -16.72
C ALA A 30 -11.73 1.28 -16.47
N LEU A 31 -10.46 1.37 -16.10
CA LEU A 31 -9.65 0.21 -15.73
C LEU A 31 -9.89 -0.14 -14.26
N SER A 32 -10.40 -1.35 -14.00
CA SER A 32 -10.85 -1.80 -12.67
C SER A 32 -9.73 -1.98 -11.65
N ASN A 33 -8.49 -2.23 -12.10
CA ASN A 33 -7.34 -2.51 -11.23
C ASN A 33 -6.51 -1.27 -10.84
N PHE A 34 -7.04 -0.06 -11.03
CA PHE A 34 -6.34 1.17 -10.60
C PHE A 34 -6.46 1.45 -9.11
N TYR A 35 -7.55 1.01 -8.48
CA TYR A 35 -7.98 1.55 -7.18
C TYR A 35 -7.78 0.58 -6.03
N CYS A 36 -7.81 -0.71 -6.31
CA CYS A 36 -7.63 -1.78 -5.34
C CYS A 36 -6.85 -2.92 -5.96
N THR A 37 -6.35 -3.81 -5.11
CA THR A 37 -5.59 -4.97 -5.52
C THR A 37 -6.47 -6.23 -5.52
N ALA A 38 -6.07 -7.22 -6.31
CA ALA A 38 -6.70 -8.53 -6.37
C ALA A 38 -5.62 -9.59 -6.62
N PRO A 39 -5.87 -10.86 -6.26
CA PRO A 39 -4.96 -11.95 -6.58
C PRO A 39 -4.67 -12.02 -8.07
N ALA A 40 -3.41 -12.20 -8.44
CA ALA A 40 -3.02 -12.41 -9.81
C ALA A 40 -3.64 -13.69 -10.39
N ALA A 41 -3.77 -13.75 -11.72
CA ALA A 41 -4.31 -14.92 -12.40
C ALA A 41 -3.53 -16.20 -12.01
N GLY A 42 -4.24 -17.20 -11.51
CA GLY A 42 -3.65 -18.47 -11.04
C GLY A 42 -3.20 -18.49 -9.57
N VAL A 43 -3.30 -17.37 -8.85
CA VAL A 43 -3.04 -17.31 -7.40
C VAL A 43 -4.33 -17.63 -6.65
N SER A 44 -4.28 -18.59 -5.73
CA SER A 44 -5.42 -18.91 -4.86
C SER A 44 -5.60 -17.84 -3.78
N TRP A 45 -6.84 -17.67 -3.31
CA TRP A 45 -7.13 -16.76 -2.20
C TRP A 45 -6.35 -17.08 -0.92
N ALA A 46 -6.09 -18.36 -0.64
CA ALA A 46 -5.29 -18.77 0.52
C ALA A 46 -3.82 -18.33 0.39
N ASN A 47 -3.26 -18.41 -0.82
CA ASN A 47 -1.91 -17.95 -1.09
C ASN A 47 -1.83 -16.41 -0.98
N ALA A 48 -2.76 -15.68 -1.62
CA ALA A 48 -2.85 -14.23 -1.51
C ALA A 48 -3.03 -13.76 -0.05
N PHE A 49 -3.86 -14.43 0.74
CA PHE A 49 -4.01 -14.13 2.17
C PHE A 49 -2.69 -14.28 2.94
N THR A 50 -1.91 -15.32 2.62
CA THR A 50 -0.61 -15.56 3.26
C THR A 50 0.40 -14.48 2.86
N ASP A 51 0.42 -14.10 1.57
CA ASP A 51 1.29 -13.05 1.02
C ASP A 51 1.03 -11.71 1.72
N GLU A 52 -0.23 -11.26 1.78
CA GLU A 52 -0.65 -10.03 2.45
C GLU A 52 -0.32 -10.03 3.95
N THR A 53 -0.52 -11.19 4.61
CA THR A 53 -0.22 -11.34 6.04
C THR A 53 1.28 -11.18 6.30
N VAL A 54 2.12 -11.82 5.49
CA VAL A 54 3.57 -11.77 5.63
C VAL A 54 4.11 -10.38 5.27
N GLY A 55 3.66 -9.80 4.16
CA GLY A 55 4.04 -8.45 3.72
C GLY A 55 3.70 -7.40 4.78
N THR A 56 2.48 -7.45 5.33
CA THR A 56 2.04 -6.54 6.40
C THR A 56 2.82 -6.74 7.69
N ALA A 57 3.14 -7.99 8.07
CA ALA A 57 3.96 -8.26 9.24
C ALA A 57 5.38 -7.68 9.10
N LEU A 58 5.99 -7.82 7.92
CA LEU A 58 7.29 -7.22 7.62
C LEU A 58 7.24 -5.69 7.68
N LEU A 59 6.18 -5.08 7.14
CA LEU A 59 5.97 -3.64 7.21
C LEU A 59 5.88 -3.15 8.67
N LEU A 60 5.12 -3.85 9.51
CA LEU A 60 5.00 -3.51 10.93
C LEU A 60 6.35 -3.62 11.65
N LEU A 61 7.11 -4.68 11.42
CA LEU A 61 8.45 -4.83 11.97
C LEU A 61 9.39 -3.70 11.53
N LEU A 62 9.30 -3.28 10.27
CA LEU A 62 10.09 -2.17 9.73
C LEU A 62 9.70 -0.83 10.38
N ILE A 63 8.41 -0.50 10.45
CA ILE A 63 7.93 0.75 11.07
C ILE A 63 8.31 0.82 12.55
N LEU A 64 8.26 -0.31 13.27
CA LEU A 64 8.63 -0.37 14.68
C LEU A 64 10.16 -0.35 14.90
N SER A 65 10.94 -0.87 13.96
CA SER A 65 12.40 -0.92 14.07
C SER A 65 13.08 0.44 13.83
N ILE A 66 12.58 1.25 12.89
CA ILE A 66 13.17 2.56 12.54
C ILE A 66 13.32 3.51 13.75
N PRO A 67 12.29 3.75 14.59
CA PRO A 67 12.40 4.65 15.74
C PRO A 67 13.03 4.00 16.98
N SER A 68 13.24 2.68 16.98
CA SER A 68 13.79 1.94 18.11
C SER A 68 15.31 1.71 18.03
N SER A 69 15.97 2.17 16.96
CA SER A 69 17.43 2.17 16.88
C SER A 69 18.06 3.01 18.00
N GLN A 70 19.19 2.54 18.56
CA GLN A 70 19.94 3.30 19.56
C GLN A 70 20.41 4.65 19.01
N GLU A 71 20.72 4.70 17.72
CA GLU A 71 20.91 5.92 16.95
C GLU A 71 19.63 6.25 16.19
N ARG A 72 18.66 6.87 16.89
CA ARG A 72 17.39 7.23 16.27
C ARG A 72 17.62 8.14 15.06
N PRO A 73 17.13 7.79 13.86
CA PRO A 73 17.24 8.67 12.73
C PRO A 73 16.51 9.99 13.00
N ALA A 74 16.96 11.07 12.35
CA ALA A 74 16.26 12.34 12.41
C ALA A 74 14.78 12.14 12.06
N LYS A 75 13.87 12.75 12.82
CA LYS A 75 12.41 12.57 12.60
C LYS A 75 11.98 12.87 11.17
N SER A 76 12.69 13.78 10.50
CA SER A 76 12.47 14.14 9.09
C SER A 76 12.78 13.02 8.10
N THR A 77 13.64 12.05 8.43
CA THR A 77 14.04 10.97 7.51
C THR A 77 13.22 9.68 7.70
N VAL A 78 12.48 9.56 8.81
CA VAL A 78 11.65 8.38 9.12
C VAL A 78 10.66 8.08 7.99
N ALA A 79 9.96 9.10 7.46
CA ALA A 79 9.01 8.92 6.37
C ALA A 79 9.69 8.37 5.10
N GLY A 80 10.91 8.83 4.80
CA GLY A 80 11.70 8.33 3.67
C GLY A 80 12.06 6.86 3.84
N TRP A 81 12.50 6.45 5.03
CA TRP A 81 12.82 5.05 5.32
C TRP A 81 11.61 4.12 5.26
N VAL A 82 10.46 4.56 5.79
CA VAL A 82 9.20 3.81 5.67
C VAL A 82 8.81 3.68 4.20
N GLY A 83 8.91 4.75 3.41
CA GLY A 83 8.62 4.73 1.97
C GLY A 83 9.53 3.77 1.19
N LEU A 84 10.84 3.75 1.49
CA LEU A 84 11.77 2.79 0.91
C LEU A 84 11.44 1.34 1.31
N GLY A 85 10.97 1.12 2.53
CA GLY A 85 10.48 -0.18 3.00
C GLY A 85 9.29 -0.68 2.19
N VAL A 86 8.28 0.18 2.02
CA VAL A 86 7.10 -0.13 1.18
C VAL A 86 7.52 -0.42 -0.27
N PHE A 87 8.45 0.37 -0.83
CA PHE A 87 8.98 0.13 -2.17
C PHE A 87 9.65 -1.25 -2.29
N GLY A 88 10.46 -1.65 -1.29
CA GLY A 88 11.10 -2.96 -1.26
C GLY A 88 10.10 -4.11 -1.20
N ILE A 89 9.08 -4.00 -0.33
CA ILE A 89 8.01 -5.00 -0.21
C ILE A 89 7.24 -5.11 -1.52
N GLY A 90 6.90 -3.98 -2.14
CA GLY A 90 6.23 -3.92 -3.45
C GLY A 90 6.96 -4.68 -4.55
N ASN A 91 8.29 -4.59 -4.61
CA ASN A 91 9.09 -5.30 -5.62
C ASN A 91 9.26 -6.79 -5.31
N ALA A 92 9.20 -7.20 -4.04
CA ALA A 92 9.40 -8.59 -3.64
C ALA A 92 8.11 -9.41 -3.62
N PHE A 93 7.00 -8.84 -3.13
CA PHE A 93 5.72 -9.52 -2.89
C PHE A 93 4.60 -9.06 -3.85
N GLY A 94 4.71 -7.87 -4.43
CA GLY A 94 3.61 -7.23 -5.19
C GLY A 94 3.09 -8.00 -6.42
N ARG A 95 3.81 -9.01 -6.91
CA ARG A 95 3.37 -9.84 -8.05
C ARG A 95 2.21 -10.78 -7.71
N GLN A 96 2.01 -11.16 -6.45
CA GLN A 96 0.97 -12.12 -6.08
C GLN A 96 -0.39 -11.46 -5.81
N SER A 97 -0.42 -10.47 -4.92
CA SER A 97 -1.65 -9.80 -4.48
C SER A 97 -1.56 -8.28 -4.43
N GLY A 98 -0.42 -7.69 -4.80
CA GLY A 98 -0.29 -6.23 -4.87
C GLY A 98 0.24 -5.54 -3.62
N TYR A 99 0.99 -6.27 -2.77
CA TYR A 99 1.90 -5.83 -1.68
C TYR A 99 1.32 -5.44 -0.31
#